data_AF-A0A954X3R4-F1
#
_entry.id   AF-A0A954X3R4-F1
#
_cell.length_a   1.000
_cell.length_b   1.000
_cell.length_c   1.000
_cell.angle_alpha   90.00
_cell.angle_beta   90.00
_cell.angle_gamma   90.00
#
_symmetry.space_group_name_H-M   'P 1'
#
loop_
_entity.id
_entity.type
_entity.pdbx_description
1 polymer ?
#
loop_
_entity_poly.entity_id
_entity_poly.type
_entity_poly.pdbx_seq_one_letter_code
_entity_poly.pdbx_strand_id
1 'polypeptide(L)'
;MKAPHEVLDLPANADSDQVRQRYLELVKVNSPERAPERFAEIRAAYEAMRDPVARVERLLFDTVNRATLRDISERLRTDVRDRPVATEMLLSFGRK
;
A
#
# COMPACT_ATOMS: atom_id res chain seq x y z
N MET A 1 5.75 -11.18 18.30
CA MET A 1 5.76 -9.98 17.44
C MET A 1 4.69 -9.05 18.00
N LYS A 2 5.05 -7.91 18.59
CA LYS A 2 4.05 -6.98 19.14
C LYS A 2 3.39 -6.20 18.01
N ALA A 3 2.10 -5.97 18.12
CA ALA A 3 1.41 -5.17 17.12
C ALA A 3 1.81 -3.68 17.28
N PRO A 4 1.88 -2.89 16.18
CA PRO A 4 2.33 -1.49 16.23
C PRO A 4 1.58 -0.62 17.27
N HIS A 5 0.29 -0.88 17.43
CA HIS A 5 -0.57 -0.17 18.38
C HIS A 5 -0.25 -0.51 19.84
N GLU A 6 0.20 -1.74 20.12
CA GLU A 6 0.67 -2.16 21.45
C GLU A 6 2.02 -1.55 21.81
N VAL A 7 2.86 -1.24 20.81
CA VAL A 7 4.17 -0.59 21.03
C VAL A 7 4.00 0.88 21.41
N LEU A 8 2.99 1.54 20.84
CA LEU A 8 2.67 2.93 21.12
C LEU A 8 1.65 3.12 22.25
N ASP A 9 1.16 2.01 22.82
CA ASP A 9 0.13 1.96 23.87
C ASP A 9 -1.12 2.77 23.49
N LEU A 10 -1.51 2.62 22.22
CA LEU A 10 -2.63 3.32 21.61
C LEU A 10 -3.67 2.33 21.09
N PRO A 11 -4.95 2.72 21.05
CA PRO A 11 -5.97 1.92 20.41
C PRO A 11 -5.73 1.84 18.89
N ALA A 12 -6.15 0.75 18.25
CA ALA A 12 -5.94 0.52 16.82
C ALA A 12 -6.63 1.55 15.89
N ASN A 13 -7.56 2.34 16.44
CA ASN A 13 -8.26 3.44 15.77
C ASN A 13 -7.77 4.83 16.24
N ALA A 14 -6.63 4.91 16.91
CA ALA A 14 -6.07 6.18 17.35
C ALA A 14 -5.87 7.13 16.18
N ASP A 15 -6.25 8.39 16.38
CA ASP A 15 -6.07 9.42 15.36
C ASP A 15 -4.59 9.72 15.15
N SER A 16 -4.24 10.11 13.93
CA SER A 16 -2.91 10.52 13.48
C SER A 16 -2.23 11.49 14.45
N ASP A 17 -3.00 12.45 14.97
CA ASP A 17 -2.53 13.44 15.94
C ASP A 17 -2.23 12.82 17.32
N GLN A 18 -3.03 11.87 17.78
CA GLN A 18 -2.80 11.14 19.03
C GLN A 18 -1.56 10.22 18.91
N VAL A 19 -1.41 9.57 17.75
CA VAL A 19 -0.24 8.76 17.40
C VAL A 19 1.04 9.59 17.42
N ARG A 20 0.99 10.80 16.83
CA ARG A 20 2.12 11.74 16.83
C ARG A 20 2.47 12.24 18.23
N GLN A 21 1.48 12.61 19.04
CA GLN A 21 1.71 13.06 20.41
C GLN A 21 2.36 11.96 21.26
N ARG A 22 1.85 10.74 21.23
CA ARG A 22 2.44 9.61 21.96
C ARG A 22 3.84 9.25 21.48
N TYR A 23 4.09 9.32 20.18
CA TYR A 23 5.44 9.14 19.65
C TYR A 23 6.42 10.16 20.24
N LEU A 24 6.07 11.45 20.29
CA LEU A 24 6.94 12.49 20.86
C LEU A 24 7.22 12.27 22.35
N GLU A 25 6.23 11.84 23.11
CA GLU A 25 6.41 11.49 24.53
C GLU A 25 7.35 10.30 24.71
N LEU A 26 7.15 9.24 23.93
CA LEU A 26 7.97 8.04 23.99
C LEU A 26 9.41 8.28 23.54
N VAL A 27 9.64 9.17 22.57
CA VAL A 27 10.99 9.58 22.11
C VAL A 27 11.71 10.44 23.15
N LYS A 28 10.99 11.30 23.88
CA LYS A 28 11.56 12.08 24.99
C LYS A 28 12.05 11.17 26.12
N VAL A 29 11.31 10.09 26.40
CA VAL A 29 11.67 9.13 27.45
C VAL A 29 12.74 8.14 26.97
N ASN A 30 12.59 7.63 25.74
CA ASN A 30 13.48 6.66 25.11
C ASN A 30 14.30 7.33 24.01
N SER A 31 15.17 8.24 24.43
CA SER A 31 16.08 8.93 23.51
C SER A 31 17.05 7.94 22.85
N PRO A 32 17.48 8.19 21.61
CA PRO A 32 18.39 7.29 20.88
C PRO A 32 19.72 7.04 21.60
N GLU A 33 20.16 7.97 22.45
CA GLU A 33 21.36 7.81 23.28
C GLU A 33 21.16 6.86 24.48
N ARG A 34 19.91 6.69 24.95
CA ARG A 34 19.59 5.88 26.13
C ARG A 34 19.16 4.47 25.78
N ALA A 35 18.41 4.30 24.69
CA ALA A 35 17.84 3.01 24.30
C ALA A 35 17.62 2.93 22.78
N PRO A 36 18.67 2.69 21.97
CA PRO A 36 18.59 2.70 20.51
C PRO A 36 17.63 1.63 19.97
N GLU A 37 17.58 0.45 20.59
CA GLU A 37 16.71 -0.66 20.20
C GLU A 37 15.22 -0.31 20.40
N ARG A 38 14.87 0.24 21.57
CA ARG A 38 13.50 0.71 21.87
C ARG A 38 13.09 1.86 20.96
N PHE A 39 14.01 2.78 20.66
CA PHE A 39 13.74 3.88 19.75
C PHE A 39 13.42 3.38 18.33
N ALA A 40 14.15 2.38 17.83
CA ALA A 40 13.87 1.74 16.55
C ALA A 40 12.48 1.07 16.53
N GLU A 41 12.10 0.35 17.59
CA GLU A 41 10.77 -0.25 17.72
C GLU A 41 9.64 0.80 17.71
N ILE A 42 9.79 1.87 18.50
CA ILE A 42 8.82 2.98 18.59
C ILE A 42 8.68 3.68 17.22
N ARG A 43 9.80 3.92 16.54
CA ARG A 43 9.81 4.54 15.21
C ARG A 43 9.13 3.67 14.15
N ALA A 44 9.42 2.37 14.14
CA ALA A 44 8.78 1.43 13.21
C ALA A 44 7.27 1.35 13.44
N ALA A 45 6.84 1.32 14.71
CA ALA A 45 5.42 1.34 15.06
C ALA A 45 4.72 2.63 14.62
N TYR A 46 5.38 3.79 14.81
CA TYR A 46 4.88 5.08 14.37
C TYR A 46 4.76 5.18 12.85
N GLU A 47 5.77 4.74 12.10
CA GLU A 47 5.70 4.71 10.62
C GLU A 47 4.59 3.81 10.10
N ALA A 48 4.30 2.68 10.77
CA ALA A 48 3.20 1.79 10.40
C ALA A 48 1.81 2.39 10.67
N MET A 49 1.67 3.23 11.71
CA MET A 49 0.38 3.82 12.12
C MET A 49 0.12 5.21 11.54
N ARG A 50 1.16 5.99 11.26
CA ARG A 50 1.03 7.37 10.77
C ARG A 50 0.38 7.47 9.40
N ASP A 51 0.49 6.43 8.57
CA ASP A 51 0.26 6.64 7.14
C ASP A 51 -0.46 5.48 6.44
N PRO A 52 -1.78 5.33 6.66
CA PRO A 52 -2.60 4.50 5.79
C PRO A 52 -2.56 4.98 4.33
N VAL A 53 -2.35 6.29 4.08
CA VAL A 53 -2.24 6.86 2.73
C VAL A 53 -0.88 6.55 2.10
N ALA A 54 0.24 6.74 2.78
CA ALA A 54 1.55 6.34 2.23
C ALA A 54 1.72 4.81 2.15
N ARG A 55 0.99 4.03 2.97
CA ARG A 55 0.84 2.59 2.78
C ARG A 55 0.08 2.29 1.49
N VAL A 56 -1.03 2.97 1.24
CA VAL A 56 -1.79 2.82 -0.02
C VAL A 56 -0.97 3.32 -1.21
N GLU A 57 -0.24 4.42 -1.12
CA GLU A 57 0.68 4.88 -2.15
C GLU A 57 1.81 3.88 -2.38
N ARG A 58 2.45 3.34 -1.35
CA ARG A 58 3.41 2.24 -1.54
C ARG A 58 2.73 1.03 -2.18
N LEU A 59 1.60 0.56 -1.69
CA LEU A 59 0.92 -0.58 -2.31
C LEU A 59 0.51 -0.31 -3.76
N LEU A 60 0.13 0.92 -4.10
CA LEU A 60 -0.23 1.34 -5.45
C LEU A 60 0.99 1.55 -6.35
N PHE A 61 2.12 2.00 -5.82
CA PHE A 61 3.27 2.47 -6.63
C PHE A 61 4.56 1.65 -6.46
N ASP A 62 4.65 0.74 -5.49
CA ASP A 62 5.80 -0.15 -5.24
C ASP A 62 5.77 -1.40 -6.15
N THR A 63 4.65 -1.65 -6.84
CA THR A 63 4.51 -2.77 -7.80
C THR A 63 3.82 -2.43 -9.12
N VAL A 64 3.18 -1.28 -9.25
CA VAL A 64 2.64 -0.83 -10.54
C VAL A 64 3.71 -0.05 -11.28
N ASN A 65 4.55 -0.77 -12.03
CA ASN A 65 4.65 -0.61 -13.50
C ASN A 65 5.87 -1.34 -14.07
N ARG A 66 5.97 -2.66 -13.84
CA ARG A 66 6.69 -3.55 -14.77
C ARG A 66 5.74 -4.45 -15.57
N ALA A 67 4.46 -4.14 -15.62
CA ALA A 67 3.65 -4.64 -16.72
C ALA A 67 4.00 -3.77 -17.93
N THR A 68 4.89 -4.27 -18.78
CA THR A 68 5.18 -3.58 -20.03
C THR A 68 3.89 -3.52 -20.85
N LEU A 69 3.79 -2.55 -21.77
CA LEU A 69 2.67 -2.50 -22.72
C LEU A 69 2.45 -3.85 -23.42
N ARG A 70 3.53 -4.64 -23.57
CA ARG A 70 3.49 -6.00 -24.09
C ARG A 70 2.69 -6.95 -23.19
N ASP A 71 2.95 -6.99 -21.89
CA ASP A 71 2.25 -7.87 -20.94
C ASP A 71 0.75 -7.55 -20.89
N ILE A 72 0.41 -6.26 -20.94
CA ILE A 72 -0.98 -5.79 -21.02
C ILE A 72 -1.62 -6.22 -22.35
N SER A 73 -0.90 -6.07 -23.48
CA SER A 73 -1.40 -6.46 -24.80
C SER A 73 -1.61 -7.97 -24.95
N GLU A 74 -0.75 -8.79 -24.34
CA GLU A 74 -0.86 -10.25 -24.42
C GLU A 74 -2.06 -10.75 -23.62
N ARG A 75 -2.32 -10.19 -22.43
CA ARG A 75 -3.55 -10.49 -21.67
C ARG A 75 -4.82 -10.14 -22.43
N LEU A 76 -4.88 -8.94 -23.01
CA LEU A 76 -6.06 -8.49 -23.76
C LEU A 76 -6.30 -9.32 -25.03
N ARG A 77 -5.24 -9.78 -25.70
CA ARG A 77 -5.35 -10.64 -26.89
C ARG A 77 -5.96 -12.00 -26.57
N THR A 78 -5.64 -12.58 -25.41
CA THR A 78 -6.22 -13.85 -24.96
C THR A 78 -7.73 -13.70 -24.72
N ASP A 79 -8.15 -12.65 -24.01
CA ASP A 79 -9.57 -12.39 -23.72
C ASP A 79 -10.42 -12.13 -24.97
N VAL A 80 -9.84 -11.54 -26.03
CA VAL A 80 -10.56 -11.29 -27.29
C VAL A 80 -10.64 -12.55 -28.16
N ARG A 81 -9.67 -13.47 -28.07
CA ARG A 81 -9.68 -14.72 -28.83
C ARG A 81 -10.73 -15.71 -28.34
N ASP A 82 -10.96 -15.76 -27.03
CA ASP A 82 -11.90 -16.73 -26.43
C ASP A 82 -13.34 -16.19 -26.31
N ARG A 83 -13.58 -14.94 -26.73
CA ARG A 83 -14.94 -14.39 -26.80
C ARG A 83 -15.60 -14.78 -28.11
N PRO A 84 -16.80 -15.39 -28.07
CA PRO A 84 -17.59 -15.58 -29.27
C PRO A 84 -17.98 -14.21 -29.82
N VAL A 85 -17.42 -13.84 -30.97
CA VAL A 85 -17.79 -12.61 -31.66
C VAL A 85 -19.14 -12.83 -32.32
N ALA A 86 -20.14 -12.04 -31.94
CA ALA A 86 -21.45 -12.07 -32.57
C ALA A 86 -21.30 -11.79 -34.08
N THR A 87 -21.92 -12.62 -34.91
CA THR A 87 -21.84 -12.54 -36.38
C THR A 87 -22.24 -11.15 -36.91
N GLU A 88 -23.14 -10.47 -36.20
CA GLU A 88 -23.57 -9.10 -36.52
C GLU A 88 -22.42 -8.07 -36.43
N MET A 89 -21.50 -8.23 -35.46
CA MET A 89 -20.29 -7.40 -35.41
C MET A 89 -19.37 -7.70 -36.60
N LEU A 90 -19.19 -8.96 -36.99
CA LEU A 90 -18.35 -9.31 -38.14
C LEU A 90 -18.88 -8.72 -39.45
N LEU A 91 -20.20 -8.73 -39.62
CA LEU A 91 -20.88 -8.15 -40.78
C LEU A 91 -20.75 -6.61 -40.84
N SER A 92 -20.54 -5.94 -39.71
CA SER A 92 -20.33 -4.49 -39.66
C SER A 92 -18.93 -4.06 -40.15
N PHE A 93 -17.92 -4.93 -40.01
CA PHE A 93 -16.55 -4.66 -40.46
C PHE A 93 -16.31 -4.93 -41.95
N GLY A 94 -17.14 -5.76 -42.59
CA GLY A 94 -17.02 -6.13 -44.00
C GLY A 94 -17.67 -5.16 -44.98
N ARG A 95 -18.29 -4.07 -44.51
CA ARG A 95 -18.94 -3.09 -45.37
C ARG A 95 -17.97 -1.94 -45.66
N LYS A 96 -17.11 -2.14 -46.66
CA LYS A 96 -16.35 -1.07 -47.33
C LYS A 96 -16.35 -1.29 -48.83
#